data_AF-A0A1J3H4J1-F1
#
_entry.id   AF-A0A1J3H4J1-F1
#
_cell.length_a   1.000
_cell.length_b   1.000
_cell.length_c   1.000
_cell.angle_alpha   90.00
_cell.angle_beta   90.00
_cell.angle_gamma   90.00
#
_symmetry.space_group_name_H-M   'P 1'
#
loop_
_entity.id
_entity.type
_entity.pdbx_description
1 polymer ?
#
loop_
_entity_poly.entity_id
_entity_poly.type
_entity_poly.pdbx_seq_one_letter_code
_entity_poly.pdbx_strand_id
1 'polypeptide(L)'
;RVIRISRHLHRISFTSSFDEKDWSCGVCRRKIDNDYGGYYCIKDGCCYAAHSRCATQSNVWDGIEREGVVEDIEEEEEEVEPFVRIS
;
A
#
# COMPACT_ATOMS: atom_id res chain seq x y z
N ARG A 1 -8.75 -0.96 9.49
CA ARG A 1 -7.47 -1.69 9.44
C ARG A 1 -6.52 -1.11 8.40
N VAL A 2 -5.30 -0.77 8.82
CA VAL A 2 -4.22 -0.28 7.95
C VAL A 2 -2.97 -1.15 8.12
N ILE A 3 -2.32 -1.55 7.04
CA ILE A 3 -1.13 -2.41 7.04
C ILE A 3 -0.05 -1.92 6.06
N ARG A 4 1.17 -2.45 6.18
CA ARG A 4 2.25 -2.33 5.18
C ARG A 4 2.55 -3.72 4.63
N ILE A 5 2.87 -3.83 3.34
CA ILE A 5 3.21 -5.10 2.69
C ILE A 5 4.51 -4.97 1.90
N SER A 6 5.25 -6.06 1.73
CA SER A 6 6.52 -6.04 0.97
C SER A 6 6.35 -5.72 -0.53
N ARG A 7 5.12 -5.85 -1.06
CA ARG A 7 4.80 -5.64 -2.47
C ARG A 7 4.47 -4.19 -2.83
N HIS A 8 4.38 -3.29 -1.83
CA HIS A 8 4.00 -1.90 -2.04
C HIS A 8 4.52 -1.01 -0.90
N LEU A 9 5.15 0.12 -1.25
CA LEU A 9 5.83 0.97 -0.28
C LEU A 9 4.86 1.70 0.67
N HIS A 10 3.71 2.12 0.16
CA HIS A 10 2.75 2.89 0.94
C HIS A 10 1.88 1.99 1.82
N ARG A 11 1.32 2.58 2.87
CA ARG A 11 0.27 1.93 3.65
C ARG A 11 -0.96 1.68 2.79
N ILE A 12 -1.62 0.57 3.11
CA ILE A 12 -2.86 0.18 2.49
C ILE A 12 -3.95 0.03 3.56
N SER A 13 -5.14 0.54 3.27
CA SER A 13 -6.31 0.47 4.15
C SER A 13 -7.31 -0.54 3.61
N PHE A 14 -7.94 -1.28 4.53
CA PHE A 14 -9.02 -2.19 4.17
C PHE A 14 -10.27 -1.42 3.73
N THR A 15 -10.90 -1.89 2.66
CA THR A 15 -12.24 -1.51 2.25
C THR A 15 -13.09 -2.76 2.05
N SER A 16 -14.35 -2.70 2.49
CA SER A 16 -15.33 -3.77 2.27
C SER A 16 -15.76 -3.88 0.81
N SER A 17 -15.68 -2.78 0.06
CA SER A 17 -16.10 -2.71 -1.33
C SER A 17 -15.26 -1.68 -2.08
N PHE A 18 -14.85 -2.01 -3.29
CA PHE A 18 -14.31 -1.05 -4.23
C PHE A 18 -15.44 -0.39 -5.02
N ASP A 19 -15.17 0.83 -5.46
CA ASP A 19 -15.93 1.51 -6.52
C ASP A 19 -15.99 0.65 -7.79
N GLU A 20 -16.96 0.92 -8.68
CA GLU A 20 -17.23 0.15 -9.91
C GLU A 20 -16.08 0.13 -10.95
N LYS A 21 -14.88 0.57 -10.56
CA LYS A 21 -13.69 0.49 -11.39
C LYS A 21 -13.18 -0.94 -11.51
N ASP A 22 -12.56 -1.21 -12.66
CA ASP A 22 -11.83 -2.45 -12.89
C ASP A 22 -10.49 -2.46 -12.15
N TRP A 23 -10.53 -2.79 -10.86
CA TRP A 23 -9.34 -2.94 -10.05
C TRP A 23 -8.61 -4.27 -10.32
N SER A 24 -7.28 -4.22 -10.34
CA SER A 24 -6.41 -5.38 -10.47
C SER A 24 -5.52 -5.52 -9.24
N CYS A 25 -5.42 -6.73 -8.69
CA CYS A 25 -4.61 -7.00 -7.51
C CYS A 25 -3.12 -6.91 -7.85
N GLY A 26 -2.38 -6.05 -7.15
CA GLY A 26 -0.94 -5.87 -7.30
C GLY A 26 -0.10 -7.09 -6.87
N VAL A 27 -0.69 -8.05 -6.14
CA VAL A 27 -0.02 -9.27 -5.68
C VAL A 27 -0.20 -10.42 -6.68
N CYS A 28 -1.45 -10.81 -6.97
CA CYS A 28 -1.74 -11.97 -7.83
C CYS A 28 -2.03 -11.61 -9.29
N ARG A 29 -2.11 -10.32 -9.62
CA ARG A 29 -2.38 -9.78 -10.97
C ARG A 29 -3.74 -10.19 -11.56
N ARG A 30 -4.69 -10.59 -10.71
CA ARG A 30 -6.08 -10.91 -11.09
C ARG A 30 -7.01 -9.76 -10.73
N LYS A 31 -8.17 -9.69 -11.40
CA LYS A 31 -9.23 -8.74 -11.09
C LYS A 31 -9.66 -8.86 -9.62
N ILE A 32 -9.93 -7.73 -8.98
CA ILE A 32 -10.52 -7.70 -7.65
C ILE A 32 -12.04 -7.85 -7.79
N ASP A 33 -12.57 -8.87 -7.15
CA ASP A 33 -14.00 -9.04 -6.94
C ASP A 33 -14.44 -8.25 -5.70
N ASN A 34 -15.66 -7.75 -5.71
CA ASN A 34 -16.21 -6.98 -4.60
C ASN A 34 -16.80 -7.87 -3.49
N ASP A 35 -16.68 -9.19 -3.60
CA ASP A 35 -17.34 -10.15 -2.70
C ASP A 35 -16.67 -10.23 -1.33
N TYR A 36 -15.37 -9.92 -1.23
CA TYR A 36 -14.57 -10.08 -0.01
C TYR A 36 -13.80 -8.82 0.40
N GLY A 37 -14.06 -7.71 -0.28
CA GLY A 37 -13.30 -6.48 -0.14
C GLY A 37 -11.81 -6.66 -0.43
N GLY A 38 -11.03 -5.66 -0.04
CA GLY A 38 -9.59 -5.68 -0.24
C GLY A 38 -8.91 -4.50 0.40
N TYR A 39 -7.68 -4.27 -0.03
CA TYR A 39 -6.88 -3.16 0.45
C TYR A 39 -6.57 -2.22 -0.69
N TYR A 40 -6.61 -0.92 -0.41
CA TYR A 40 -6.23 0.14 -1.35
C TYR A 40 -5.16 1.03 -0.70
N CYS A 41 -4.29 1.61 -1.53
CA CYS A 41 -3.28 2.55 -1.06
C CYS A 41 -3.93 3.85 -0.57
N ILE A 42 -3.50 4.31 0.59
CA ILE A 42 -3.99 5.57 1.18
C ILE A 42 -3.26 6.80 0.64
N LYS A 43 -2.14 6.63 -0.07
CA LYS A 43 -1.39 7.74 -0.66
C LYS A 43 -2.14 8.31 -1.86
N ASP A 44 -2.40 9.61 -1.82
CA ASP A 44 -3.05 10.32 -2.91
C ASP A 44 -2.32 10.12 -4.24
N GLY A 45 -3.10 9.83 -5.29
CA GLY A 45 -2.58 9.54 -6.62
C GLY A 45 -2.00 8.13 -6.81
N CYS A 46 -1.97 7.29 -5.77
CA CYS A 46 -1.53 5.90 -5.88
C CYS A 46 -2.72 4.95 -6.08
N CYS A 47 -2.82 4.33 -7.26
CA CYS A 47 -3.89 3.38 -7.58
C CYS A 47 -3.55 1.92 -7.24
N TYR A 48 -2.79 1.68 -6.18
CA TYR A 48 -2.48 0.31 -5.76
C TYR A 48 -3.66 -0.32 -5.02
N ALA A 49 -4.02 -1.54 -5.40
CA ALA A 49 -5.03 -2.34 -4.72
C ALA A 49 -4.63 -3.82 -4.64
N ALA A 50 -5.15 -4.53 -3.65
CA ALA A 50 -4.95 -5.97 -3.50
C ALA A 50 -6.18 -6.65 -2.89
N HIS A 51 -6.43 -7.92 -3.24
CA HIS A 51 -7.43 -8.73 -2.53
C HIS A 51 -7.08 -8.82 -1.05
N SER A 52 -8.10 -8.90 -0.19
CA SER A 52 -7.92 -9.07 1.26
C SER A 52 -7.02 -10.26 1.60
N ARG A 53 -7.27 -11.42 0.96
CA ARG A 53 -6.46 -12.63 1.11
C ARG A 53 -5.05 -12.52 0.54
N CYS A 54 -4.82 -11.62 -0.41
CA CYS A 54 -3.50 -11.40 -0.98
C CYS A 54 -2.66 -10.48 -0.11
N ALA A 55 -3.26 -9.41 0.42
CA ALA A 55 -2.58 -8.44 1.27
C ALA A 55 -2.19 -9.02 2.65
N THR A 56 -2.89 -10.06 3.11
CA THR A 56 -2.68 -10.64 4.45
C THR A 56 -1.88 -11.94 4.47
N GLN A 57 -1.23 -12.32 3.35
CA GLN A 57 -0.43 -13.55 3.32
C GLN A 57 0.87 -13.42 4.13
N SER A 58 1.22 -14.52 4.79
CA SER A 58 2.55 -14.92 5.28
C SER A 58 3.76 -14.15 4.79
N ASN A 59 3.89 -14.24 3.47
CA ASN A 59 5.05 -13.88 2.67
C ASN A 59 5.00 -12.43 2.18
N VAL A 60 3.93 -11.70 2.45
CA VAL A 60 3.80 -10.29 2.05
C VAL A 60 3.56 -9.35 3.22
N TRP A 61 2.97 -9.82 4.32
CA TRP A 61 2.63 -9.01 5.47
C TRP A 61 3.24 -9.59 6.75
N ASP A 62 3.80 -8.71 7.58
CA ASP A 62 4.47 -9.00 8.84
C ASP A 62 3.50 -9.37 9.98
N GLY A 63 2.19 -9.30 9.75
CA GLY A 63 1.17 -9.55 10.77
C GLY A 63 0.88 -8.35 11.67
N ILE A 64 1.55 -7.21 11.46
CA ILE A 64 1.43 -6.01 12.28
C ILE A 64 0.35 -5.09 11.72
N GLU A 65 -0.67 -4.82 12.53
CA GLU A 65 -1.66 -3.78 12.24
C GLU A 65 -1.13 -2.40 12.63
N ARG A 66 -1.36 -1.42 11.77
CA ARG A 66 -0.81 -0.06 11.88
C ARG A 66 -1.91 1.01 11.84
N GLU A 67 -3.13 0.67 12.23
CA GLU A 67 -4.22 1.66 12.34
C GLU A 67 -3.95 2.61 13.52
N GLY A 68 -4.16 3.92 13.34
CA GLY A 68 -3.90 4.92 14.38
C GLY A 68 -2.43 5.27 14.63
N VAL A 69 -1.48 4.60 13.96
CA VAL A 69 -0.06 4.98 13.98
C VAL A 69 0.13 6.18 13.05
N VAL A 70 0.49 7.33 13.63
CA VAL A 70 1.08 8.46 12.90
C VAL A 70 2.44 8.00 12.39
N GLU A 71 2.65 8.08 11.08
CA GLU A 71 3.96 7.80 10.51
C GLU A 71 4.88 8.95 10.87
N ASP A 72 6.01 8.66 11.53
CA ASP A 72 7.14 9.58 11.56
C ASP A 72 7.52 9.84 10.09
N ILE A 73 7.39 11.08 9.65
CA ILE A 73 7.51 11.56 8.27
C ILE A 73 8.97 11.44 7.75
N GLU A 74 9.83 10.73 8.48
CA GLU A 74 11.29 10.76 8.33
C GLU A 74 11.81 10.00 7.09
N GLU A 75 10.97 9.24 6.37
CA GLU A 75 11.41 8.48 5.18
C GLU A 75 11.13 9.17 3.82
N GLU A 76 10.38 10.28 3.78
CA GLU A 76 10.17 11.04 2.51
C GLU A 76 11.08 12.27 2.37
N GLU A 77 11.81 12.66 3.42
CA GLU A 77 12.76 13.78 3.44
C GLU A 77 14.22 13.30 3.45
N GLU A 78 14.62 12.39 2.56
CA GLU A 78 16.04 12.32 2.20
C GLU A 78 16.32 13.51 1.27
N GLU A 79 16.48 14.69 1.88
CA GLU A 79 17.00 15.91 1.25
C GLU A 79 18.43 15.61 0.78
N VAL A 80 18.56 14.96 -0.38
CA VAL A 80 19.86 14.67 -0.99
C VAL A 80 20.53 16.00 -1.33
N GLU A 81 21.51 16.40 -0.53
CA GLU A 81 22.29 17.62 -0.73
C GLU A 81 22.84 17.65 -2.17
N PRO A 82 22.72 18.78 -2.90
CA PRO A 82 23.20 18.85 -4.28
C PRO A 82 24.73 18.67 -4.30
N PHE A 83 25.19 17.72 -5.11
CA PHE A 83 26.62 17.49 -5.32
C PHE A 83 27.29 18.74 -5.91
N VAL A 84 28.22 19.31 -5.16
CA VAL A 84 29.01 20.46 -5.60
C VAL A 84 29.96 20.01 -6.70
N ARG A 85 29.81 20.58 -7.91
CA ARG A 85 30.80 20.45 -8.98
C ARG A 85 32.01 21.32 -8.65
N ILE A 86 33.13 20.67 -8.38
CA ILE A 86 34.45 21.30 -8.36
C ILE A 86 34.82 21.63 -9.82
N SER A 87 35.13 22.90 -10.10
CA SER A 87 35.54 23.39 -11.43
C SER A 87 37.05 23.34 -11.61
#